data_AF-A0A7G6E8V9-F1
#
_entry.id   AF-A0A7G6E8V9-F1
#
_cell.length_a   1.000
_cell.length_b   1.000
_cell.length_c   1.000
_cell.angle_alpha   90.00
_cell.angle_beta   90.00
_cell.angle_gamma   90.00
#
_symmetry.space_group_name_H-M   'P 1'
#
loop_
_entity.id
_entity.type
_entity.pdbx_description
1 polymer ?
#
loop_
_entity_poly.entity_id
_entity_poly.type
_entity_poly.pdbx_seq_one_letter_code
_entity_poly.pdbx_strand_id
1 'polypeptide(L)'
;MDTKNIFTRGARFFLEGLLIFILGTKAQDFLNNYFEIITVVVTLLVVVLYLISRNTKVVFCLRKVWITIRLKIEDLFAKKLSPLGVFRNYLVGGLALGLGFMLLFAQLAKALINNELKIFDQIVTDAVTLINSPLTTQIMKVITTMGSWVIMISLALVAWFFLLKMKKHFWDSIMVITALAGSWLMNELLKWIFHRSRPDIARLVTATGYSFPSGHAMVSFAFYGMLAYLMWINLKTRGLKYLFTFIFLFLVLSIGISRIYLGVHYPSDVLAGFAAGGFWLVGCILGLQAIRYYKGDI
;
A
#
# COMPACT_ATOMS: atom_id res chain seq x y z
N MET A 1 -33.64 39.32 -1.92
CA MET A 1 -33.08 38.04 -2.39
C MET A 1 -32.27 37.44 -1.26
N ASP A 2 -32.67 36.25 -0.80
CA ASP A 2 -32.23 35.66 0.46
C ASP A 2 -30.86 34.96 0.30
N THR A 3 -29.81 35.53 0.90
CA THR A 3 -28.41 35.11 0.75
C THR A 3 -28.13 33.68 1.24
N LYS A 4 -28.99 33.15 2.14
CA LYS A 4 -28.92 31.76 2.61
C LYS A 4 -29.12 30.70 1.51
N ASN A 5 -29.88 31.01 0.46
CA ASN A 5 -30.14 30.07 -0.63
C ASN A 5 -29.01 29.99 -1.67
N ILE A 6 -28.13 30.99 -1.72
CA ILE A 6 -27.00 31.03 -2.67
C ILE A 6 -25.87 30.11 -2.20
N PHE A 7 -25.58 30.10 -0.90
CA PHE A 7 -24.50 29.29 -0.32
C PHE A 7 -24.80 27.79 -0.38
N THR A 8 -26.03 27.38 -0.08
CA THR A 8 -26.48 25.98 -0.17
C THR A 8 -26.52 25.49 -1.61
N ARG A 9 -26.95 26.32 -2.57
CA ARG A 9 -26.86 25.99 -3.99
C ARG A 9 -25.40 25.89 -4.45
N GLY A 10 -24.53 26.82 -4.05
CA GLY A 10 -23.10 26.79 -4.40
C GLY A 10 -22.36 25.55 -3.86
N ALA A 11 -22.60 25.19 -2.60
CA ALA A 11 -22.02 23.98 -2.02
C ALA A 11 -22.52 22.69 -2.69
N ARG A 12 -23.81 22.65 -3.06
CA ARG A 12 -24.40 21.55 -3.83
C ARG A 12 -23.77 21.41 -5.22
N PHE A 13 -23.68 22.50 -5.98
CA PHE A 13 -23.03 22.50 -7.30
C PHE A 13 -21.56 22.09 -7.22
N PHE A 14 -20.84 22.52 -6.19
CA PHE A 14 -19.44 22.13 -5.99
C PHE A 14 -19.29 20.63 -5.67
N LEU A 15 -20.13 20.08 -4.78
CA LEU A 15 -20.13 18.66 -4.45
C LEU A 15 -20.55 17.77 -5.62
N GLU A 16 -21.59 18.18 -6.36
CA GLU A 16 -22.03 17.48 -7.58
C GLU A 16 -20.93 17.52 -8.65
N GLY A 17 -20.31 18.68 -8.89
CA GLY A 17 -19.18 18.82 -9.82
C GLY A 17 -17.98 17.98 -9.42
N LEU A 18 -17.64 17.92 -8.13
CA LEU A 18 -16.55 17.11 -7.59
C LEU A 18 -16.83 15.61 -7.73
N LEU A 19 -18.06 15.17 -7.45
CA LEU A 19 -18.45 13.76 -7.59
C LEU A 19 -18.49 13.33 -9.05
N ILE A 20 -18.98 14.17 -9.96
CA ILE A 20 -18.95 13.91 -11.40
C ILE A 20 -17.51 13.86 -11.92
N PHE A 21 -16.62 14.74 -11.42
CA PHE A 21 -15.20 14.70 -11.75
C PHE A 21 -14.51 13.41 -11.29
N ILE A 22 -14.86 12.88 -10.11
CA ILE A 22 -14.23 11.67 -9.54
C ILE A 22 -14.83 10.38 -10.12
N LEU A 23 -16.14 10.32 -10.32
CA LEU A 23 -16.88 9.09 -10.63
C LEU A 23 -17.39 9.02 -12.08
N GLY A 24 -17.16 10.07 -12.88
CA GLY A 24 -17.56 10.16 -14.29
C GLY A 24 -19.06 10.35 -14.50
N THR A 25 -19.54 10.21 -15.74
CA THR A 25 -20.94 10.49 -16.13
C THR A 25 -21.97 9.59 -15.44
N LYS A 26 -21.58 8.39 -14.98
CA LYS A 26 -22.44 7.50 -14.16
C LYS A 26 -22.81 8.12 -12.80
N ALA A 27 -21.98 9.04 -12.30
CA ALA A 27 -22.27 9.77 -11.07
C ALA A 27 -23.46 10.71 -11.23
N GLN A 28 -23.68 11.23 -12.44
CA GLN A 28 -24.75 12.18 -12.72
C GLN A 28 -26.13 11.49 -12.67
N ASP A 29 -26.24 10.30 -13.25
CA ASP A 29 -27.46 9.47 -13.14
C ASP A 29 -27.71 9.00 -11.71
N PHE A 30 -26.65 8.69 -10.96
CA PHE A 30 -26.76 8.33 -9.55
C PHE A 30 -27.21 9.51 -8.68
N LEU A 31 -26.61 10.69 -8.86
CA LEU A 31 -26.96 11.90 -8.14
C LEU A 31 -28.40 12.31 -8.43
N ASN A 32 -28.82 12.30 -9.69
CA ASN A 32 -30.18 12.68 -10.06
C ASN A 32 -31.26 11.77 -9.46
N ASN A 33 -30.97 10.47 -9.30
CA ASN A 33 -31.95 9.49 -8.80
C ASN A 33 -31.92 9.32 -7.27
N TYR A 34 -30.78 9.51 -6.61
CA TYR A 34 -30.60 9.13 -5.21
C TYR A 34 -30.24 10.29 -4.27
N PHE A 35 -29.88 11.47 -4.77
CA PHE A 35 -29.39 12.56 -3.91
C PHE A 35 -30.45 13.08 -2.94
N GLU A 36 -31.71 13.22 -3.38
CA GLU A 36 -32.81 13.62 -2.49
C GLU A 36 -33.07 12.55 -1.41
N ILE A 37 -33.09 11.28 -1.81
CA ILE A 37 -33.28 10.15 -0.90
C ILE A 37 -32.15 10.10 0.14
N ILE A 38 -30.90 10.24 -0.29
CA ILE A 38 -29.73 10.27 0.60
C ILE A 38 -29.83 11.45 1.56
N THR A 39 -30.20 12.64 1.08
CA THR A 39 -30.32 13.83 1.93
C THR A 39 -31.41 13.65 3.00
N VAL A 40 -32.56 13.08 2.64
CA VAL A 40 -33.63 12.77 3.58
C VAL A 40 -33.19 11.72 4.60
N VAL A 41 -32.56 10.63 4.17
CA VAL A 41 -32.06 9.57 5.05
C VAL A 41 -31.02 10.11 6.03
N VAL A 42 -30.04 10.89 5.55
CA VAL A 42 -29.02 11.51 6.41
C VAL A 42 -29.66 12.48 7.40
N THR A 43 -30.61 13.31 6.97
CA THR A 43 -31.31 14.25 7.85
C THR A 43 -32.09 13.51 8.93
N LEU A 44 -32.84 12.47 8.58
CA LEU A 44 -33.56 11.63 9.54
C LEU A 44 -32.60 10.96 10.52
N LEU A 45 -31.46 10.47 10.05
CA LEU A 45 -30.45 9.82 10.87
C LEU A 45 -29.81 10.81 11.85
N VAL A 46 -29.51 12.04 11.42
CA VAL A 46 -29.04 13.12 12.29
C VAL A 46 -30.09 13.50 13.34
N VAL A 47 -31.37 13.60 12.96
CA VAL A 47 -32.47 13.88 13.89
C VAL A 47 -32.61 12.75 14.91
N VAL A 48 -32.54 11.49 14.49
CA VAL A 48 -32.57 10.32 15.38
C VAL A 48 -31.39 10.34 16.35
N LEU A 49 -30.17 10.60 15.87
CA LEU A 49 -28.99 10.74 16.73
C LEU A 49 -29.12 11.90 17.70
N TYR A 50 -29.70 13.02 17.26
CA TYR A 50 -30.00 14.17 18.12
C TYR A 50 -30.99 13.80 19.22
N LEU A 51 -32.10 13.14 18.89
CA LEU A 51 -33.11 12.70 19.85
C LEU A 51 -32.55 11.65 20.83
N ILE A 52 -31.72 10.72 20.34
CA ILE A 52 -30.97 9.77 21.17
C ILE A 52 -30.04 10.50 22.13
N SER A 53 -29.33 11.53 21.67
CA SER A 53 -28.41 12.31 22.51
C SER A 53 -29.12 13.17 23.57
N ARG A 54 -30.38 13.55 23.33
CA ARG A 54 -31.24 14.23 24.32
C ARG A 54 -31.84 13.27 25.35
N ASN A 55 -31.94 11.97 25.04
CA ASN A 55 -32.47 10.98 25.96
C ASN A 55 -31.40 10.51 26.96
N THR A 56 -31.41 11.10 28.15
CA THR A 56 -30.43 10.86 29.21
C THR A 56 -30.30 9.39 29.61
N LYS A 57 -31.39 8.60 29.57
CA LYS A 57 -31.34 7.16 29.85
C LYS A 57 -30.59 6.39 28.76
N VAL A 58 -30.80 6.72 27.49
CA VAL A 58 -30.13 6.07 26.35
C VAL A 58 -28.65 6.44 26.33
N VAL A 59 -28.30 7.72 26.52
CA VAL A 59 -26.90 8.16 26.62
C VAL A 59 -26.19 7.48 27.79
N PHE A 60 -26.84 7.35 28.94
CA PHE A 60 -26.29 6.62 30.09
C PHE A 60 -26.06 5.14 29.78
N CYS A 61 -27.00 4.48 29.10
CA CYS A 61 -26.87 3.09 28.67
C CYS A 61 -25.70 2.91 27.69
N LEU A 62 -25.61 3.74 26.66
CA LEU A 62 -24.51 3.73 25.69
C LEU A 62 -23.15 3.99 26.36
N ARG A 63 -23.11 4.93 27.30
CA ARG A 63 -21.89 5.22 28.08
C ARG A 63 -21.48 4.01 28.93
N LYS A 64 -22.43 3.33 29.57
CA LYS A 64 -22.15 2.13 30.37
C LYS A 64 -21.64 0.98 29.49
N VAL A 65 -22.26 0.74 28.34
CA VAL A 65 -21.82 -0.25 27.35
C VAL A 65 -20.41 0.08 26.84
N TRP A 66 -20.16 1.33 26.47
CA TRP A 66 -18.84 1.78 26.02
C TRP A 66 -17.76 1.60 27.09
N ILE A 67 -18.06 1.95 28.35
CA ILE A 67 -17.14 1.72 29.47
C ILE A 67 -16.86 0.23 29.65
N THR A 68 -17.87 -0.64 29.59
CA THR A 68 -17.67 -2.10 29.72
C THR A 68 -16.82 -2.66 28.59
N ILE A 69 -17.07 -2.24 27.34
CA ILE A 69 -16.26 -2.65 26.18
C ILE A 69 -14.83 -2.15 26.35
N ARG A 70 -14.65 -0.88 26.71
CA ARG A 70 -13.34 -0.28 26.93
C ARG A 70 -12.54 -1.03 28.00
N LEU A 71 -13.15 -1.32 29.14
CA LEU A 71 -12.48 -2.05 30.23
C LEU A 71 -12.10 -3.48 29.81
N LYS A 72 -12.95 -4.17 29.05
CA LYS A 72 -12.60 -5.50 28.48
C LYS A 72 -11.42 -5.42 27.50
N ILE A 73 -11.38 -4.38 26.67
CA ILE A 73 -10.26 -4.14 25.76
C ILE A 73 -8.99 -3.87 26.57
N GLU A 74 -9.04 -2.96 27.54
CA GLU A 74 -7.90 -2.63 28.41
C GLU A 74 -7.38 -3.88 29.17
N ASP A 75 -8.26 -4.73 29.70
CA ASP A 75 -7.89 -5.99 30.37
C ASP A 75 -7.24 -7.00 29.41
N LEU A 76 -7.79 -7.16 28.20
CA LEU A 76 -7.18 -8.00 27.15
C LEU A 76 -5.81 -7.48 26.75
N PHE A 77 -5.65 -6.15 26.59
CA PHE A 77 -4.38 -5.52 26.29
C PHE A 77 -3.36 -5.74 27.42
N ALA A 78 -3.78 -5.55 28.67
CA ALA A 78 -2.94 -5.76 29.85
C ALA A 78 -2.51 -7.23 29.97
N LYS A 79 -3.41 -8.20 29.76
CA LYS A 79 -3.08 -9.62 29.94
C LYS A 79 -2.31 -10.23 28.77
N LYS A 80 -2.69 -9.93 27.53
CA LYS A 80 -2.12 -10.60 26.35
C LYS A 80 -1.00 -9.83 25.66
N LEU A 81 -1.07 -8.50 25.63
CA LEU A 81 -0.15 -7.67 24.85
C LEU A 81 0.91 -6.96 25.70
N SER A 82 0.66 -6.69 26.98
CA SER A 82 1.68 -6.09 27.87
C SER A 82 2.95 -6.94 28.03
N PRO A 83 2.88 -8.30 28.08
CA PRO A 83 4.09 -9.13 28.20
C PRO A 83 5.01 -9.08 26.97
N LEU A 84 4.49 -8.58 25.84
CA LEU A 84 5.22 -8.48 24.58
C LEU A 84 6.11 -7.23 24.49
N GLY A 85 6.14 -6.36 25.50
CA GLY A 85 7.06 -5.22 25.56
C GLY A 85 7.05 -4.35 24.29
N VAL A 86 8.25 -4.10 23.72
CA VAL A 86 8.43 -3.32 22.49
C VAL A 86 7.90 -4.06 21.26
N PHE A 87 7.99 -5.40 21.25
CA PHE A 87 7.50 -6.24 20.16
C PHE A 87 6.00 -6.08 19.90
N ARG A 88 5.20 -5.74 20.94
CA ARG A 88 3.79 -5.38 20.79
C ARG A 88 3.55 -4.33 19.71
N ASN A 89 4.38 -3.28 19.67
CA ASN A 89 4.17 -2.16 18.75
C ASN A 89 4.43 -2.62 17.30
N TYR A 90 5.43 -3.47 17.09
CA TYR A 90 5.67 -4.11 15.81
C TYR A 90 4.51 -5.02 15.43
N LEU A 91 4.01 -5.85 16.35
CA LEU A 91 2.91 -6.77 16.06
C LEU A 91 1.64 -6.03 15.67
N VAL A 92 1.17 -5.08 16.47
CA VAL A 92 -0.07 -4.34 16.20
C VAL A 92 0.06 -3.47 14.96
N GLY A 93 1.13 -2.66 14.87
CA GLY A 93 1.36 -1.78 13.74
C GLY A 93 1.60 -2.56 12.44
N GLY A 94 2.38 -3.64 12.51
CA GLY A 94 2.65 -4.54 11.41
C GLY A 94 1.39 -5.26 10.93
N LEU A 95 0.59 -5.84 11.82
CA LEU A 95 -0.67 -6.48 11.41
C LEU A 95 -1.64 -5.49 10.76
N ALA A 96 -1.77 -4.28 11.31
CA ALA A 96 -2.60 -3.24 10.71
C ALA A 96 -2.09 -2.81 9.32
N LEU A 97 -0.78 -2.59 9.17
CA LEU A 97 -0.17 -2.20 7.91
C LEU A 97 -0.25 -3.33 6.87
N GLY A 98 0.02 -4.56 7.29
CA GLY A 98 -0.11 -5.77 6.47
C GLY A 98 -1.55 -5.98 6.00
N LEU A 99 -2.53 -5.81 6.89
CA LEU A 99 -3.95 -5.82 6.51
C LEU A 99 -4.25 -4.73 5.48
N GLY A 100 -3.73 -3.51 5.65
CA GLY A 100 -3.89 -2.43 4.68
C GLY A 100 -3.35 -2.79 3.28
N PHE A 101 -2.13 -3.33 3.21
CA PHE A 101 -1.54 -3.80 1.96
C PHE A 101 -2.32 -4.96 1.33
N MET A 102 -2.77 -5.92 2.14
CA MET A 102 -3.58 -7.05 1.68
C MET A 102 -4.92 -6.58 1.12
N LEU A 103 -5.62 -5.67 1.80
CA LEU A 103 -6.89 -5.11 1.35
C LEU A 103 -6.71 -4.29 0.06
N LEU A 104 -5.64 -3.52 -0.05
CA LEU A 104 -5.31 -2.79 -1.28
C LEU A 104 -5.08 -3.76 -2.45
N PHE A 105 -4.29 -4.82 -2.25
CA PHE A 105 -4.08 -5.84 -3.28
C PHE A 105 -5.39 -6.54 -3.66
N ALA A 106 -6.20 -6.93 -2.68
CA ALA A 106 -7.49 -7.59 -2.91
C ALA A 106 -8.46 -6.69 -3.71
N GLN A 107 -8.50 -5.39 -3.41
CA GLN A 107 -9.31 -4.43 -4.14
C GLN A 107 -8.84 -4.28 -5.59
N LEU A 108 -7.52 -4.20 -5.83
CA LEU A 108 -6.95 -4.13 -7.19
C LEU A 108 -7.20 -5.43 -7.97
N ALA A 109 -7.03 -6.58 -7.33
CA ALA A 109 -7.31 -7.89 -7.92
C ALA A 109 -8.80 -8.05 -8.29
N LYS A 110 -9.70 -7.62 -7.41
CA LYS A 110 -11.14 -7.59 -7.69
C LYS A 110 -11.47 -6.67 -8.86
N ALA A 111 -10.94 -5.44 -8.86
CA ALA A 111 -11.14 -4.49 -9.93
C ALA A 111 -10.58 -4.99 -11.27
N LEU A 112 -9.48 -5.76 -11.25
CA LEU A 112 -8.95 -6.44 -12.44
C LEU A 112 -9.94 -7.46 -12.99
N ILE A 113 -10.44 -8.37 -12.15
CA ILE A 113 -11.41 -9.41 -12.54
C ILE A 113 -12.69 -8.79 -13.11
N ASN A 114 -13.13 -7.67 -12.54
CA ASN A 114 -14.32 -6.94 -12.97
C ASN A 114 -14.09 -6.03 -14.21
N ASN A 115 -12.88 -5.98 -14.77
CA ASN A 115 -12.49 -5.08 -15.86
C ASN A 115 -12.67 -3.57 -15.54
N GLU A 116 -12.61 -3.18 -14.27
CA GLU A 116 -12.80 -1.80 -13.80
C GLU A 116 -11.51 -0.95 -13.91
N LEU A 117 -10.34 -1.58 -14.12
CA LEU A 117 -9.04 -0.91 -14.14
C LEU A 117 -8.70 -0.20 -15.45
N LYS A 118 -9.44 -0.47 -16.55
CA LYS A 118 -9.07 -0.04 -17.90
C LYS A 118 -8.88 1.48 -18.03
N ILE A 119 -9.80 2.26 -17.47
CA ILE A 119 -9.76 3.74 -17.54
C ILE A 119 -8.56 4.27 -16.74
N PHE A 120 -8.37 3.77 -15.52
CA PHE A 120 -7.23 4.15 -14.67
C PHE A 120 -5.89 3.85 -15.35
N ASP A 121 -5.75 2.63 -15.88
CA ASP A 121 -4.53 2.21 -16.55
C ASP A 121 -4.23 3.05 -17.79
N GLN A 122 -5.25 3.40 -18.57
CA GLN A 122 -5.09 4.24 -19.75
C GLN A 122 -4.67 5.66 -19.38
N ILE A 123 -5.40 6.34 -18.48
CA ILE A 123 -5.09 7.73 -18.07
C ILE A 123 -3.66 7.86 -17.55
N VAL A 124 -3.24 6.96 -16.67
CA VAL A 124 -1.90 7.03 -16.07
C VAL A 124 -0.82 6.64 -17.08
N THR A 125 -1.08 5.67 -17.95
CA THR A 125 -0.14 5.32 -19.04
C THR A 125 0.06 6.51 -19.97
N ASP A 126 -1.02 7.13 -20.44
CA ASP A 126 -0.98 8.28 -21.33
C ASP A 126 -0.18 9.42 -20.69
N ALA A 127 -0.48 9.77 -19.43
CA ALA A 127 0.25 10.79 -18.68
C ALA A 127 1.76 10.52 -18.57
N VAL A 128 2.15 9.27 -18.32
CA VAL A 128 3.57 8.88 -18.23
C VAL A 128 4.23 8.93 -19.61
N THR A 129 3.52 8.60 -20.69
CA THR A 129 4.09 8.66 -22.05
C THR A 129 4.28 10.08 -22.58
N LEU A 130 3.64 11.10 -21.99
CA LEU A 130 3.83 12.51 -22.38
C LEU A 130 5.28 12.99 -22.20
N ILE A 131 6.04 12.38 -21.28
CA ILE A 131 7.45 12.74 -21.01
C ILE A 131 8.43 11.89 -21.82
N ASN A 132 7.97 11.19 -22.87
CA ASN A 132 8.80 10.35 -23.70
C ASN A 132 9.82 11.16 -24.50
N SER A 133 11.10 10.88 -24.28
CA SER A 133 12.23 11.42 -25.05
C SER A 133 13.38 10.39 -25.08
N PRO A 134 14.36 10.51 -25.99
CA PRO A 134 15.53 9.64 -26.00
C PRO A 134 16.28 9.62 -24.65
N LEU A 135 16.47 10.80 -24.03
CA LEU A 135 17.16 10.95 -22.76
C LEU A 135 16.36 10.32 -21.61
N THR A 136 15.07 10.66 -21.46
CA THR A 136 14.23 10.09 -20.41
C THR A 136 14.10 8.57 -20.55
N THR A 137 14.09 8.05 -21.78
CA THR A 137 14.10 6.61 -22.04
C THR A 137 15.39 5.94 -21.55
N GLN A 138 16.56 6.53 -21.79
CA GLN A 138 17.82 6.01 -21.27
C GLN A 138 17.84 6.01 -19.73
N ILE A 139 17.39 7.10 -19.11
CA ILE A 139 17.28 7.21 -17.65
C ILE A 139 16.35 6.12 -17.10
N MET A 140 15.17 5.91 -17.69
CA MET A 140 14.22 4.88 -17.26
C MET A 140 14.77 3.46 -17.46
N LYS A 141 15.58 3.22 -18.50
CA LYS A 141 16.29 1.95 -18.70
C LYS A 141 17.34 1.70 -17.61
N VAL A 142 18.09 2.73 -17.21
CA VAL A 142 19.05 2.62 -16.08
C VAL A 142 18.31 2.35 -14.77
N ILE A 143 17.26 3.12 -14.48
CA ILE A 143 16.45 2.96 -13.26
C ILE A 143 15.84 1.56 -13.20
N THR A 144 15.22 1.08 -14.28
CA THR A 144 14.60 -0.26 -14.25
C THR A 144 15.62 -1.38 -14.08
N THR A 145 16.88 -1.17 -14.46
CA THR A 145 17.96 -2.16 -14.30
C THR A 145 18.22 -2.44 -12.82
N MET A 146 18.01 -1.46 -11.93
CA MET A 146 18.08 -1.67 -10.48
C MET A 146 17.00 -2.64 -9.98
N GLY A 147 15.85 -2.69 -10.65
CA GLY A 147 14.80 -3.68 -10.37
C GLY A 147 14.98 -5.03 -11.07
N SER A 148 16.10 -5.25 -11.78
CA SER A 148 16.38 -6.51 -12.45
C SER A 148 16.81 -7.59 -11.45
N TRP A 149 16.46 -8.84 -11.76
CA TRP A 149 16.84 -9.98 -10.92
C TRP A 149 18.36 -10.11 -10.75
N VAL A 150 19.14 -9.80 -11.80
CA VAL A 150 20.61 -9.82 -11.75
C VAL A 150 21.11 -8.85 -10.67
N ILE A 151 20.74 -7.57 -10.75
CA ILE A 151 21.21 -6.56 -9.78
C ILE A 151 20.70 -6.87 -8.37
N MET A 152 19.43 -7.22 -8.21
CA MET A 152 18.87 -7.48 -6.88
C MET A 152 19.48 -8.72 -6.23
N ILE A 153 19.72 -9.81 -6.97
CA ILE A 153 20.43 -10.99 -6.45
C ILE A 153 21.87 -10.63 -6.08
N SER A 154 22.59 -9.92 -6.95
CA SER A 154 23.97 -9.50 -6.64
C SER A 154 24.04 -8.66 -5.36
N LEU A 155 23.17 -7.66 -5.22
CA LEU A 155 23.10 -6.83 -4.02
C LEU A 155 22.68 -7.63 -2.78
N ALA A 156 21.73 -8.57 -2.94
CA ALA A 156 21.30 -9.42 -1.84
C ALA A 156 22.42 -10.34 -1.36
N LEU A 157 23.20 -10.93 -2.26
CA LEU A 157 24.36 -11.76 -1.93
C LEU A 157 25.45 -10.95 -1.22
N VAL A 158 25.73 -9.72 -1.68
CA VAL A 158 26.68 -8.82 -1.02
C VAL A 158 26.20 -8.46 0.39
N ALA A 159 24.93 -8.05 0.54
CA ALA A 159 24.36 -7.72 1.83
C ALA A 159 24.34 -8.93 2.77
N TRP A 160 23.93 -10.10 2.27
CA TRP A 160 23.92 -11.36 3.00
C TRP A 160 25.32 -11.74 3.48
N PHE A 161 26.32 -11.73 2.60
CA PHE A 161 27.70 -12.05 2.95
C PHE A 161 28.27 -11.09 4.00
N PHE A 162 28.06 -9.78 3.83
CA PHE A 162 28.51 -8.76 4.78
C PHE A 162 27.86 -8.94 6.16
N LEU A 163 26.54 -9.11 6.21
CA LEU A 163 25.80 -9.31 7.46
C LEU A 163 26.16 -10.63 8.15
N LEU A 164 26.42 -11.71 7.38
CA LEU A 164 26.86 -12.99 7.93
C LEU A 164 28.21 -12.91 8.65
N LYS A 165 29.14 -12.07 8.16
CA LYS A 165 30.44 -11.86 8.82
C LYS A 165 30.28 -11.20 10.20
N MET A 166 29.20 -10.48 10.41
CA MET A 166 28.88 -9.86 11.69
C MET A 166 27.95 -10.79 12.48
N LYS A 167 28.48 -11.68 13.33
CA LYS A 167 27.70 -12.74 14.03
C LYS A 167 26.35 -12.30 14.64
N LYS A 168 26.24 -11.05 15.10
CA LYS A 168 25.00 -10.44 15.63
C LYS A 168 23.87 -10.31 14.58
N HIS A 169 24.21 -10.20 13.30
CA HIS A 169 23.31 -9.92 12.19
C HIS A 169 22.98 -11.17 11.34
N PHE A 170 23.18 -12.37 11.90
CA PHE A 170 22.83 -13.62 11.21
C PHE A 170 21.37 -13.61 10.71
N TRP A 171 20.41 -13.30 11.59
CA TRP A 171 19.00 -13.27 11.20
C TRP A 171 18.65 -12.12 10.25
N ASP A 172 19.35 -11.00 10.33
CA ASP A 172 19.21 -9.89 9.37
C ASP A 172 19.61 -10.37 7.97
N SER A 173 20.70 -11.13 7.85
CA SER A 173 21.16 -11.71 6.58
C SER A 173 20.13 -12.67 5.97
N ILE A 174 19.52 -13.54 6.79
CA ILE A 174 18.50 -14.47 6.35
C ILE A 174 17.27 -13.71 5.84
N MET A 175 16.84 -12.67 6.57
CA MET A 175 15.65 -11.90 6.20
C MET A 175 15.83 -11.08 4.92
N VAL A 176 17.05 -10.66 4.57
CA VAL A 176 17.32 -10.07 3.24
C VAL A 176 17.02 -11.08 2.13
N ILE A 177 17.48 -12.32 2.27
CA ILE A 177 17.23 -13.38 1.29
C ILE A 177 15.76 -13.77 1.27
N THR A 178 15.11 -13.88 2.44
CA THR A 178 13.68 -14.17 2.54
C THR A 178 12.82 -13.08 1.89
N ALA A 179 13.17 -11.80 2.09
CA ALA A 179 12.47 -10.69 1.45
C ALA A 179 12.57 -10.76 -0.08
N LEU A 180 13.76 -11.05 -0.61
CA LEU A 180 13.98 -11.17 -2.06
C LEU A 180 13.31 -12.43 -2.65
N ALA A 181 13.74 -13.61 -2.21
CA ALA A 181 13.33 -14.88 -2.80
C ALA A 181 11.85 -15.18 -2.55
N GLY A 182 11.35 -14.85 -1.36
CA GLY A 182 9.94 -15.06 -1.00
C GLY A 182 9.00 -14.16 -1.78
N SER A 183 9.34 -12.88 -1.96
CA SER A 183 8.52 -11.97 -2.78
C SER A 183 8.55 -12.35 -4.25
N TRP A 184 9.68 -12.85 -4.77
CA TRP A 184 9.76 -13.38 -6.13
C TRP A 184 8.86 -14.62 -6.30
N LEU A 185 8.95 -15.59 -5.39
CA LEU A 185 8.12 -16.79 -5.43
C LEU A 185 6.63 -16.43 -5.37
N MET A 186 6.26 -15.52 -4.47
CA MET A 186 4.89 -15.02 -4.36
C MET A 186 4.45 -14.30 -5.65
N ASN A 187 5.33 -13.53 -6.30
CA ASN A 187 5.02 -12.87 -7.57
C ASN A 187 4.70 -13.88 -8.67
N GLU A 188 5.51 -14.93 -8.81
CA GLU A 188 5.30 -15.96 -9.83
C GLU A 188 4.00 -16.72 -9.58
N LEU A 189 3.71 -17.10 -8.33
CA LEU A 189 2.43 -17.72 -7.97
C LEU A 189 1.24 -16.82 -8.31
N LEU A 190 1.30 -15.53 -7.98
CA LEU A 190 0.20 -14.59 -8.28
C LEU A 190 0.02 -14.42 -9.80
N LYS A 191 1.11 -14.37 -10.58
CA LYS A 191 1.02 -14.31 -12.05
C LYS A 191 0.32 -15.52 -12.63
N TRP A 192 0.61 -16.71 -12.11
CA TRP A 192 -0.07 -17.96 -12.45
C TRP A 192 -1.51 -18.05 -11.95
N ILE A 193 -1.96 -17.13 -11.11
CA ILE A 193 -3.38 -17.05 -10.72
C ILE A 193 -4.12 -16.12 -11.68
N PHE A 194 -3.60 -14.90 -11.88
CA PHE A 194 -4.32 -13.84 -12.59
C PHE A 194 -4.17 -13.86 -14.11
N HIS A 195 -3.09 -14.42 -14.66
CA HIS A 195 -2.91 -14.60 -16.10
C HIS A 195 -3.09 -13.34 -16.98
N ARG A 196 -2.90 -12.15 -16.40
CA ARG A 196 -3.15 -10.90 -17.12
C ARG A 196 -2.16 -10.72 -18.27
N SER A 197 -2.67 -10.44 -19.47
CA SER A 197 -1.85 -10.04 -20.62
C SER A 197 -1.14 -8.71 -20.36
N ARG A 198 0.02 -8.50 -21.00
CA ARG A 198 0.77 -7.24 -20.92
C ARG A 198 0.14 -6.16 -21.81
N PRO A 199 0.47 -4.87 -21.58
CA PRO A 199 0.11 -3.80 -22.51
C PRO A 199 0.50 -4.13 -23.96
N ASP A 200 -0.42 -3.86 -24.88
CA ASP A 200 -0.24 -3.99 -26.33
C ASP A 200 0.09 -2.63 -26.95
N ILE A 201 1.20 -2.06 -26.49
CA ILE A 201 1.75 -0.78 -26.95
C ILE A 201 3.21 -0.98 -27.34
N ALA A 202 3.80 0.01 -28.02
CA ALA A 202 5.21 -0.01 -28.40
C ALA A 202 6.12 -0.17 -27.17
N ARG A 203 6.64 -1.39 -26.97
CA ARG A 203 7.49 -1.71 -25.81
C ARG A 203 8.91 -1.21 -26.05
N LEU A 204 9.44 -0.46 -25.10
CA LEU A 204 10.81 0.07 -25.17
C LEU A 204 11.86 -0.91 -24.64
N VAL A 205 11.41 -2.02 -24.04
CA VAL A 205 12.19 -3.18 -23.58
C VAL A 205 11.41 -4.48 -23.74
N THR A 206 12.11 -5.60 -23.89
CA THR A 206 11.49 -6.93 -23.96
C THR A 206 11.03 -7.41 -22.58
N ALA A 207 9.87 -8.06 -22.54
CA ALA A 207 9.35 -8.70 -21.34
C ALA A 207 8.47 -9.91 -21.71
N THR A 208 8.61 -11.00 -20.95
CA THR A 208 7.89 -12.26 -21.15
C THR A 208 6.96 -12.55 -19.96
N GLY A 209 6.06 -13.52 -20.12
CA GLY A 209 5.10 -13.94 -19.08
C GLY A 209 4.00 -12.92 -18.78
N TYR A 210 3.22 -13.21 -17.73
CA TYR A 210 2.05 -12.40 -17.32
C TYR A 210 2.44 -11.06 -16.70
N SER A 211 1.51 -10.10 -16.79
CA SER A 211 1.70 -8.71 -16.37
C SER A 211 1.42 -8.48 -14.89
N PHE A 212 0.37 -9.11 -14.34
CA PHE A 212 -0.14 -8.79 -13.00
C PHE A 212 0.28 -9.84 -11.96
N PRO A 213 0.80 -9.43 -10.79
CA PRO A 213 1.34 -8.11 -10.48
C PRO A 213 2.77 -7.92 -11.04
N SER A 214 3.22 -6.66 -11.13
CA SER A 214 4.56 -6.33 -11.63
C SER A 214 5.66 -6.87 -10.71
N GLY A 215 6.50 -7.76 -11.24
CA GLY A 215 7.59 -8.37 -10.48
C GLY A 215 8.71 -7.40 -10.11
N HIS A 216 9.08 -6.47 -11.01
CA HIS A 216 10.06 -5.42 -10.67
C HIS A 216 9.55 -4.54 -9.53
N ALA A 217 8.26 -4.18 -9.53
CA ALA A 217 7.69 -3.36 -8.45
C ALA A 217 7.61 -4.16 -7.14
N MET A 218 7.09 -5.38 -7.18
CA MET A 218 6.88 -6.23 -6.02
C MET A 218 8.16 -6.63 -5.30
N VAL A 219 9.12 -7.17 -6.05
CA VAL A 219 10.37 -7.69 -5.49
C VAL A 219 11.27 -6.54 -5.03
N SER A 220 11.33 -5.43 -5.78
CA SER A 220 12.11 -4.25 -5.37
C SER A 220 11.55 -3.62 -4.10
N PHE A 221 10.22 -3.51 -3.96
CA PHE A 221 9.59 -2.96 -2.75
C PHE A 221 9.92 -3.80 -1.52
N ALA A 222 9.82 -5.13 -1.62
CA ALA A 222 10.17 -6.02 -0.52
C ALA A 222 11.68 -5.99 -0.21
N PHE A 223 12.54 -6.13 -1.21
CA PHE A 223 13.98 -6.21 -1.03
C PHE A 223 14.59 -4.89 -0.53
N TYR A 224 14.40 -3.78 -1.25
CA TYR A 224 14.94 -2.49 -0.85
C TYR A 224 14.26 -1.94 0.40
N GLY A 225 12.98 -2.26 0.61
CA GLY A 225 12.30 -1.95 1.87
C GLY A 225 12.92 -2.70 3.07
N MET A 226 13.34 -3.95 2.88
CA MET A 226 14.06 -4.70 3.91
C MET A 226 15.43 -4.07 4.20
N LEU A 227 16.17 -3.67 3.16
CA LEU A 227 17.44 -2.95 3.35
C LEU A 227 17.24 -1.62 4.08
N ALA A 228 16.23 -0.84 3.70
CA ALA A 228 15.87 0.41 4.37
C ALA A 228 15.53 0.18 5.85
N TYR A 229 14.76 -0.87 6.14
CA TYR A 229 14.42 -1.26 7.51
C TYR A 229 15.68 -1.61 8.31
N LEU A 230 16.57 -2.44 7.78
CA LEU A 230 17.83 -2.80 8.45
C LEU A 230 18.73 -1.59 8.69
N MET A 231 18.80 -0.65 7.76
CA MET A 231 19.51 0.62 7.96
C MET A 231 18.86 1.43 9.08
N TRP A 232 17.53 1.50 9.12
CA TRP A 232 16.79 2.24 10.13
C TRP A 232 17.07 1.76 11.56
N ILE A 233 17.09 0.44 11.77
CA ILE A 233 17.30 -0.14 13.10
C ILE A 233 18.77 -0.20 13.53
N ASN A 234 19.73 -0.30 12.59
CA ASN A 234 21.14 -0.50 12.90
C ASN A 234 21.98 0.78 12.88
N LEU A 235 21.57 1.81 12.11
CA LEU A 235 22.28 3.09 12.12
C LEU A 235 22.00 3.86 13.43
N LYS A 236 23.00 4.61 13.92
CA LYS A 236 22.86 5.46 15.11
C LYS A 236 22.36 6.87 14.75
N THR A 237 22.86 7.43 13.65
CA THR A 237 22.58 8.81 13.24
C THR A 237 21.19 8.95 12.61
N ARG A 238 20.32 9.77 13.21
CA ARG A 238 18.95 10.02 12.71
C ARG A 238 18.93 10.51 11.26
N GLY A 239 19.83 11.43 10.90
CA GLY A 239 19.93 11.95 9.52
C GLY A 239 20.16 10.86 8.48
N LEU A 240 21.08 9.92 8.77
CA LEU A 240 21.36 8.80 7.86
C LEU A 240 20.15 7.86 7.73
N LYS A 241 19.39 7.62 8.82
CA LYS A 241 18.18 6.81 8.77
C LYS A 241 17.16 7.37 7.78
N TYR A 242 16.86 8.67 7.89
CA TYR A 242 15.93 9.34 6.99
C TYR A 242 16.45 9.37 5.55
N LEU A 243 17.75 9.66 5.37
CA LEU A 243 18.38 9.70 4.06
C LEU A 243 18.26 8.35 3.33
N PHE A 244 18.69 7.24 3.95
CA PHE A 244 18.61 5.93 3.31
C PHE A 244 17.17 5.48 3.07
N THR A 245 16.26 5.75 4.01
CA THR A 245 14.83 5.46 3.82
C THR A 245 14.28 6.20 2.62
N PHE A 246 14.62 7.49 2.47
CA PHE A 246 14.22 8.30 1.32
C PHE A 246 14.82 7.77 0.02
N ILE A 247 16.12 7.45 -0.01
CA ILE A 247 16.81 6.90 -1.19
C ILE A 247 16.14 5.61 -1.66
N PHE A 248 15.89 4.66 -0.76
CA PHE A 248 15.26 3.39 -1.12
C PHE A 248 13.80 3.57 -1.56
N LEU A 249 13.04 4.43 -0.87
CA LEU A 249 11.67 4.73 -1.27
C LEU A 249 11.62 5.36 -2.68
N PHE A 250 12.46 6.36 -2.92
CA PHE A 250 12.57 7.03 -4.21
C PHE A 250 12.96 6.04 -5.32
N LEU A 251 13.94 5.17 -5.05
CA LEU A 251 14.38 4.14 -5.99
C LEU A 251 13.23 3.17 -6.36
N VAL A 252 12.53 2.63 -5.37
CA VAL A 252 11.43 1.67 -5.58
C VAL A 252 10.28 2.30 -6.38
N LEU A 253 9.88 3.52 -6.03
CA LEU A 253 8.85 4.25 -6.79
C LEU A 253 9.29 4.52 -8.23
N SER A 254 10.56 4.92 -8.42
CA SER A 254 11.14 5.15 -9.74
C SER A 254 11.21 3.87 -10.58
N ILE A 255 11.54 2.72 -9.96
CA ILE A 255 11.50 1.41 -10.62
C ILE A 255 10.07 1.11 -11.09
N GLY A 256 9.06 1.31 -10.25
CA GLY A 256 7.66 1.09 -10.64
C GLY A 256 7.24 1.97 -11.83
N ILE A 257 7.51 3.27 -11.76
CA ILE A 257 7.21 4.24 -12.84
C ILE A 257 7.92 3.86 -14.13
N SER A 258 9.19 3.43 -14.06
CA SER A 258 9.94 3.01 -15.24
C SER A 258 9.27 1.84 -15.99
N ARG A 259 8.53 0.95 -15.30
CA ARG A 259 7.83 -0.17 -15.95
C ARG A 259 6.59 0.28 -16.73
N ILE A 260 5.91 1.30 -16.23
CA ILE A 260 4.79 1.94 -16.93
C ILE A 260 5.35 2.67 -18.15
N TYR A 261 6.37 3.50 -17.94
CA TYR A 261 7.05 4.28 -18.99
C TYR A 261 7.56 3.40 -20.14
N LEU A 262 8.21 2.26 -19.82
CA LEU A 262 8.77 1.37 -20.83
C LEU A 262 7.71 0.48 -21.52
N GLY A 263 6.45 0.62 -21.14
CA GLY A 263 5.30 0.00 -21.78
C GLY A 263 5.14 -1.50 -21.53
N VAL A 264 5.69 -2.02 -20.44
CA VAL A 264 5.68 -3.47 -20.15
C VAL A 264 4.70 -3.87 -19.05
N HIS A 265 4.19 -2.91 -18.28
CA HIS A 265 3.21 -3.13 -17.22
C HIS A 265 2.18 -2.00 -17.19
N TYR A 266 0.96 -2.35 -16.82
CA TYR A 266 -0.07 -1.37 -16.53
C TYR A 266 0.20 -0.71 -15.16
N PRO A 267 -0.25 0.54 -14.95
CA PRO A 267 -0.19 1.23 -13.66
C PRO A 267 -0.74 0.41 -12.49
N SER A 268 -1.87 -0.27 -12.69
CA SER A 268 -2.45 -1.15 -11.69
C SER A 268 -1.61 -2.40 -11.37
N ASP A 269 -0.83 -2.92 -12.34
CA ASP A 269 0.11 -4.02 -12.08
C ASP A 269 1.22 -3.57 -11.11
N VAL A 270 1.67 -2.33 -11.24
CA VAL A 270 2.71 -1.72 -10.40
C VAL A 270 2.18 -1.46 -8.99
N LEU A 271 0.98 -0.88 -8.87
CA LEU A 271 0.33 -0.68 -7.57
C LEU A 271 0.06 -2.00 -6.84
N ALA A 272 -0.41 -3.02 -7.56
CA ALA A 272 -0.61 -4.35 -7.00
C ALA A 272 0.73 -5.00 -6.62
N GLY A 273 1.78 -4.78 -7.40
CA GLY A 273 3.14 -5.20 -7.05
C GLY A 273 3.61 -4.57 -5.74
N PHE A 274 3.46 -3.26 -5.58
CA PHE A 274 3.79 -2.57 -4.32
C PHE A 274 2.94 -3.06 -3.14
N ALA A 275 1.64 -3.30 -3.35
CA ALA A 275 0.75 -3.80 -2.30
C ALA A 275 1.17 -5.21 -1.83
N ALA A 276 1.37 -6.15 -2.77
CA ALA A 276 1.82 -7.50 -2.47
C ALA A 276 3.24 -7.53 -1.87
N GLY A 277 4.15 -6.72 -2.40
CA GLY A 277 5.52 -6.58 -1.89
C GLY A 277 5.56 -5.97 -0.49
N GLY A 278 4.71 -4.98 -0.22
CA GLY A 278 4.55 -4.37 1.09
C GLY A 278 3.99 -5.35 2.12
N PHE A 279 3.00 -6.16 1.75
CA PHE A 279 2.50 -7.24 2.62
C PHE A 279 3.62 -8.23 2.99
N TRP A 280 4.40 -8.69 2.00
CA TRP A 280 5.51 -9.61 2.24
C TRP A 280 6.59 -8.98 3.14
N LEU A 281 6.97 -7.73 2.86
CA LEU A 281 7.94 -6.97 3.66
C LEU A 281 7.51 -6.86 5.13
N VAL A 282 6.24 -6.53 5.38
CA VAL A 282 5.70 -6.46 6.74
C VAL A 282 5.82 -7.83 7.42
N GLY A 283 5.51 -8.92 6.72
CA GLY A 283 5.72 -10.28 7.21
C GLY A 283 7.18 -10.56 7.59
N CYS A 284 8.14 -10.18 6.74
CA CYS A 284 9.57 -10.33 7.03
C CYS A 284 10.00 -9.51 8.26
N ILE A 285 9.54 -8.26 8.38
CA ILE A 285 9.84 -7.40 9.53
C ILE A 285 9.26 -8.01 10.82
N LEU A 286 8.00 -8.45 10.80
CA LEU A 286 7.36 -9.11 11.92
C LEU A 286 8.10 -10.39 12.33
N GLY A 287 8.50 -11.21 11.36
CA GLY A 287 9.28 -12.42 11.59
C GLY A 287 10.64 -12.11 12.24
N LEU A 288 11.36 -11.10 11.73
CA LEU A 288 12.64 -10.68 12.32
C LEU A 288 12.47 -10.18 13.76
N GLN A 289 11.45 -9.35 14.03
CA GLN A 289 11.22 -8.83 15.37
C GLN A 289 10.73 -9.93 16.34
N ALA A 290 9.94 -10.90 15.85
CA ALA A 290 9.55 -12.05 16.66
C ALA A 290 10.78 -12.88 17.08
N ILE A 291 11.70 -13.15 16.14
CA ILE A 291 12.96 -13.85 16.45
C ILE A 291 13.77 -13.10 17.52
N ARG A 292 13.90 -11.78 17.38
CA ARG A 292 14.62 -10.94 18.35
C ARG A 292 13.95 -10.94 19.73
N TYR A 293 12.62 -10.87 19.78
CA TYR A 293 11.86 -10.96 21.02
C TYR A 293 12.09 -12.30 21.73
N TYR A 294 11.96 -13.42 21.03
CA TYR A 294 12.18 -14.75 21.63
C TYR A 294 13.63 -15.02 22.03
N LYS A 295 14.59 -14.31 21.42
CA LYS A 295 16.01 -14.32 21.84
C LYS A 295 16.32 -13.38 23.01
N GLY A 296 15.39 -12.52 23.41
CA GLY A 296 15.60 -11.50 24.45
C GLY A 296 16.38 -10.27 23.98
N ASP A 297 16.45 -10.02 22.67
CA ASP A 297 17.13 -8.84 22.11
C ASP A 297 16.28 -7.55 22.22
N ILE A 298 14.95 -7.68 22.33
CA ILE A 298 13.95 -6.59 22.43
C ILE A 298 12.74 -6.97 23.29
#